data_AF-A0A5Q4EHV3-F1
#
_entry.id   AF-A0A5Q4EHV3-F1
#
_cell.length_a   1.000
_cell.length_b   1.000
_cell.length_c   1.000
_cell.angle_alpha   90.00
_cell.angle_beta   90.00
_cell.angle_gamma   90.00
#
_symmetry.space_group_name_H-M   'P 1'
#
loop_
_entity.id
_entity.type
_entity.pdbx_description
1 polymer ?
#
loop_
_entity_poly.entity_id
_entity_poly.type
_entity_poly.pdbx_seq_one_letter_code
_entity_poly.pdbx_strand_id
1 'polypeptide(L)'
;MPDYRRAYAPGGAIFLTLVTFNRRPIFAEPDNVKRLRQATAVVKAEMPFDITAAVVLPDHIHFVWTLPQGDDGYSKRVGRLKVLFTRSLKG
;
A
#
# COMPACT_ATOMS: atom_id res chain seq x y z
N MET A 1 3.89 -22.68 3.74
CA MET A 1 3.20 -21.54 4.37
C MET A 1 4.25 -20.65 5.02
N PRO A 2 4.13 -19.33 4.97
CA PRO A 2 5.01 -18.48 5.75
C PRO A 2 4.65 -18.54 7.25
N ASP A 3 5.65 -18.46 8.12
CA ASP A 3 5.52 -18.48 9.60
C ASP A 3 5.84 -17.10 10.22
N TYR A 4 5.56 -16.02 9.48
CA TYR A 4 5.76 -14.67 10.02
C TYR A 4 4.59 -14.27 10.92
N ARG A 5 4.91 -13.57 12.01
CA ARG A 5 3.92 -12.87 12.85
C ARG A 5 3.90 -11.39 12.47
N ARG A 6 2.71 -10.83 12.30
CA ARG A 6 2.56 -9.37 12.10
C ARG A 6 3.02 -8.62 13.35
N ALA A 7 3.89 -7.63 13.17
CA ALA A 7 4.32 -6.72 14.22
C ALA A 7 3.35 -5.53 14.29
N TYR A 8 2.49 -5.54 15.31
CA TYR A 8 1.59 -4.43 15.59
C TYR A 8 2.24 -3.52 16.63
N ALA A 9 2.47 -2.26 16.25
CA ALA A 9 3.04 -1.22 17.11
C ALA A 9 2.19 0.04 16.92
N PRO A 10 1.26 0.33 17.86
CA PRO A 10 0.38 1.50 17.75
C PRO A 10 1.17 2.81 17.59
N GLY A 11 0.82 3.62 16.59
CA GLY A 11 1.55 4.86 16.26
C GLY A 11 2.93 4.66 15.62
N GLY A 12 3.33 3.41 15.35
CA GLY A 12 4.63 3.07 14.79
C GLY A 12 4.75 3.38 13.30
N ALA A 13 5.99 3.43 12.83
CA ALA A 13 6.32 3.42 11.41
C ALA A 13 6.51 1.98 10.92
N ILE A 14 5.99 1.67 9.72
CA ILE A 14 6.08 0.34 9.11
C ILE A 14 6.60 0.43 7.68
N PHE A 15 7.59 -0.41 7.36
CA PHE A 15 8.07 -0.62 6.00
C PHE A 15 7.25 -1.72 5.31
N LEU A 16 6.75 -1.45 4.11
CA LEU A 16 5.91 -2.35 3.34
C LEU A 16 6.52 -2.59 1.98
N THR A 17 6.55 -3.85 1.56
CA THR A 17 6.85 -4.26 0.19
C THR A 17 5.62 -4.94 -0.39
N LEU A 18 5.06 -4.38 -1.47
CA LEU A 18 3.92 -4.96 -2.18
C LEU A 18 4.33 -5.26 -3.63
N VAL A 19 4.25 -6.54 -4.00
CA VAL A 19 4.69 -7.04 -5.32
C VAL A 19 3.47 -7.39 -6.16
N THR A 20 3.53 -7.12 -7.46
CA THR A 20 2.47 -7.48 -8.42
C THR A 20 2.44 -8.99 -8.66
N PHE A 21 1.29 -9.50 -9.11
CA PHE A 21 1.15 -10.90 -9.45
C PHE A 21 2.14 -11.31 -10.55
N ASN A 22 2.88 -12.40 -10.34
CA ASN A 22 3.94 -12.89 -11.22
C ASN A 22 4.95 -11.81 -11.66
N ARG A 23 5.19 -10.79 -10.82
CA ARG A 23 6.09 -9.67 -11.12
C ARG A 23 5.78 -8.97 -12.45
N ARG A 24 4.51 -8.95 -12.85
CA ARG A 24 4.09 -8.21 -14.05
C ARG A 24 4.37 -6.72 -13.86
N PRO A 25 5.03 -6.05 -14.83
CA PRO A 25 5.46 -4.66 -14.68
C PRO A 25 4.30 -3.68 -14.92
N ILE A 26 3.17 -3.87 -14.26
CA ILE A 26 1.96 -3.07 -14.51
C ILE A 26 2.13 -1.60 -14.14
N PHE A 27 3.10 -1.25 -13.28
CA PHE A 27 3.42 0.14 -12.94
C PHE A 27 4.40 0.79 -13.91
N ALA A 28 4.89 0.07 -14.93
CA ALA A 28 5.59 0.70 -16.06
C ALA A 28 4.63 1.60 -16.88
N GLU A 29 3.32 1.34 -16.79
CA GLU A 29 2.27 2.19 -17.36
C GLU A 29 1.97 3.37 -16.41
N PRO A 30 2.24 4.63 -16.82
CA PRO A 30 2.01 5.81 -15.98
C PRO A 30 0.56 5.95 -15.48
N ASP A 31 -0.43 5.52 -16.27
CA ASP A 31 -1.83 5.57 -15.84
C ASP A 31 -2.13 4.64 -14.66
N ASN A 32 -1.42 3.51 -14.56
CA ASN A 32 -1.56 2.63 -13.39
C ASN A 32 -0.91 3.26 -12.14
N VAL A 33 0.15 4.06 -12.29
CA VAL A 33 0.71 4.84 -11.18
C VAL A 33 -0.28 5.93 -10.72
N LYS A 34 -1.00 6.57 -11.64
CA LYS A 34 -2.07 7.54 -11.29
C LYS A 34 -3.20 6.85 -10.52
N ARG A 35 -3.66 5.68 -10.98
CA ARG A 35 -4.68 4.86 -10.29
C ARG A 35 -4.23 4.43 -8.89
N LEU A 36 -2.97 4.03 -8.74
CA LEU A 36 -2.39 3.71 -7.43
C LEU A 36 -2.45 4.94 -6.50
N ARG A 37 -2.01 6.11 -6.96
CA ARG A 37 -2.05 7.36 -6.16
C ARG A 37 -3.47 7.72 -5.74
N GLN A 38 -4.45 7.57 -6.63
CA GLN A 38 -5.87 7.79 -6.31
C GLN A 38 -6.37 6.81 -5.25
N ALA A 39 -6.08 5.52 -5.40
CA ALA A 39 -6.44 4.52 -4.41
C ALA A 39 -5.78 4.81 -3.04
N THR A 40 -4.50 5.18 -3.01
CA THR A 40 -3.81 5.59 -1.78
C THR A 40 -4.46 6.82 -1.14
N ALA A 41 -4.85 7.83 -1.92
CA ALA A 41 -5.52 9.03 -1.41
C ALA A 41 -6.88 8.68 -0.77
N VAL A 42 -7.67 7.79 -1.38
CA VAL A 42 -8.93 7.31 -0.81
C VAL A 42 -8.69 6.57 0.51
N VAL A 43 -7.71 5.65 0.56
CA VAL A 43 -7.38 4.94 1.82
C VAL A 43 -6.93 5.91 2.90
N LYS A 44 -6.11 6.91 2.57
CA LYS A 44 -5.65 7.92 3.53
C LYS A 44 -6.81 8.78 4.06
N ALA A 45 -7.81 9.06 3.23
CA ALA A 45 -9.02 9.77 3.68
C ALA A 45 -9.91 8.89 4.57
N GLU A 46 -10.07 7.60 4.26
CA GLU A 46 -10.89 6.65 5.04
C GLU A 46 -10.25 6.26 6.38
N MET A 47 -8.92 6.08 6.40
CA MET A 47 -8.15 5.60 7.55
C MET A 47 -6.81 6.34 7.59
N PRO A 48 -6.71 7.50 8.26
CA PRO A 48 -5.53 8.38 8.20
C PRO A 48 -4.20 7.70 8.52
N PHE A 49 -3.15 8.06 7.80
CA PHE A 49 -1.75 7.71 8.02
C PHE A 49 -0.84 8.68 7.25
N ASP A 50 0.43 8.75 7.63
CA ASP A 50 1.43 9.52 6.91
C ASP A 50 2.29 8.64 6.02
N ILE A 51 2.57 9.14 4.82
CA ILE A 51 3.48 8.50 3.87
C ILE A 51 4.83 9.15 4.08
N THR A 52 5.64 8.57 4.96
CA THR A 52 6.99 9.05 5.26
C THR A 52 7.92 8.88 4.06
N ALA A 53 7.78 7.77 3.34
CA ALA A 53 8.50 7.51 2.10
C ALA A 53 7.69 6.60 1.18
N ALA A 54 7.90 6.74 -0.13
CA ALA A 54 7.32 5.86 -1.13
C ALA A 54 8.20 5.78 -2.37
N VAL A 55 8.29 4.60 -2.98
CA VAL A 55 8.84 4.44 -4.33
C VAL A 55 8.00 3.43 -5.10
N VAL A 56 7.78 3.72 -6.38
CA VAL A 56 7.06 2.86 -7.31
C VAL A 56 8.05 2.36 -8.36
N LEU A 57 8.26 1.05 -8.38
CA LEU A 57 9.04 0.35 -9.39
C LEU A 57 8.09 -0.34 -10.37
N PRO A 58 8.55 -0.80 -11.55
CA PRO A 58 7.67 -1.35 -12.57
C PRO A 58 6.73 -2.47 -12.08
N ASP A 59 7.18 -3.35 -11.18
CA ASP A 59 6.46 -4.54 -10.71
C ASP A 59 6.26 -4.61 -9.18
N HIS A 60 6.69 -3.59 -8.43
CA HIS A 60 6.49 -3.54 -6.99
C HIS A 60 6.57 -2.12 -6.45
N ILE A 61 6.11 -1.96 -5.21
CA ILE A 61 6.12 -0.68 -4.50
C ILE A 61 6.67 -0.88 -3.10
N HIS A 62 7.44 0.11 -2.65
CA HIS A 62 7.84 0.24 -1.25
C HIS A 62 7.17 1.45 -0.63
N PHE A 63 6.69 1.27 0.60
CA PHE A 63 6.16 2.34 1.42
C PHE A 63 6.80 2.33 2.80
N VAL A 64 6.94 3.52 3.38
CA VAL A 64 7.05 3.72 4.83
C VAL A 64 5.82 4.51 5.26
N TRP A 65 4.97 3.88 6.07
CA TRP A 65 3.81 4.54 6.65
C TRP A 65 4.00 4.75 8.14
N THR A 66 3.70 5.95 8.64
CA THR A 66 3.56 6.22 10.08
C THR A 66 2.07 6.30 10.42
N LEU A 67 1.65 5.54 11.42
CA LEU A 67 0.25 5.51 11.84
C LEU A 67 -0.04 6.55 12.93
N PRO A 68 -1.31 6.98 13.07
CA PRO A 68 -1.73 7.79 14.20
C PRO A 68 -1.46 7.09 15.54
N GLN A 69 -1.28 7.86 16.61
CA GLN A 69 -1.14 7.32 17.95
C GLN A 69 -2.33 6.40 18.30
N GLY A 70 -2.04 5.22 18.85
CA GLY A 70 -3.05 4.23 19.21
C GLY A 70 -3.57 3.37 18.05
N ASP A 71 -3.13 3.61 16.81
CA ASP A 71 -3.52 2.84 15.63
C ASP A 71 -2.38 1.93 15.15
N ASP A 72 -2.66 0.64 14.96
CA ASP A 72 -1.75 -0.38 14.42
C ASP A 72 -2.27 -1.01 13.10
N GLY A 73 -3.35 -0.47 12.55
CA GLY A 73 -4.15 -1.03 11.46
C GLY A 73 -3.54 -0.86 10.07
N TYR A 74 -2.22 -1.00 9.91
CA TYR A 74 -1.58 -0.93 8.58
C TYR A 74 -2.06 -2.07 7.66
N SER A 75 -2.36 -3.24 8.24
CA SER A 75 -2.82 -4.42 7.51
C SER A 75 -4.14 -4.19 6.77
N LYS A 76 -5.10 -3.53 7.45
CA LYS A 76 -6.40 -3.15 6.90
C LYS A 76 -6.24 -2.14 5.76
N ARG A 77 -5.39 -1.13 5.94
CA ARG A 77 -5.06 -0.11 4.92
C ARG A 77 -4.45 -0.73 3.67
N VAL A 78 -3.48 -1.65 3.82
CA VAL A 78 -2.89 -2.41 2.70
C VAL A 78 -3.96 -3.22 1.97
N GLY A 79 -4.85 -3.91 2.69
CA GLY A 79 -5.93 -4.68 2.09
C GLY A 79 -6.87 -3.80 1.26
N ARG A 80 -7.30 -2.66 1.83
CA ARG A 80 -8.16 -1.69 1.15
C ARG A 80 -7.50 -1.08 -0.09
N LEU A 81 -6.23 -0.70 0.00
CA LEU A 81 -5.44 -0.18 -1.12
C LEU A 81 -5.43 -1.16 -2.29
N LYS A 82 -5.14 -2.45 -2.01
CA LYS A 82 -5.12 -3.49 -3.04
C LYS A 82 -6.49 -3.65 -3.70
N VAL A 83 -7.58 -3.67 -2.93
CA VAL A 83 -8.94 -3.79 -3.47
C VAL A 83 -9.27 -2.61 -4.39
N LEU A 84 -9.03 -1.38 -3.94
CA LEU A 84 -9.32 -0.17 -4.72
C LEU A 84 -8.49 -0.12 -6.00
N PHE A 85 -7.18 -0.38 -5.89
CA PHE A 85 -6.29 -0.38 -7.04
C PHE A 85 -6.70 -1.46 -8.06
N THR A 86 -6.86 -2.72 -7.64
CA THR A 86 -7.23 -3.82 -8.54
C THR A 86 -8.56 -3.56 -9.24
N ARG A 87 -9.57 -3.03 -8.55
CA ARG A 87 -10.87 -2.68 -9.17
C ARG A 87 -10.79 -1.52 -10.15
N SER A 88 -9.78 -0.66 -10.02
CA SER A 88 -9.58 0.46 -10.93
C SER A 88 -8.89 0.06 -12.23
N LEU A 89 -8.26 -1.12 -12.29
CA LEU A 89 -7.63 -1.64 -13.50
C LEU A 89 -8.71 -2.06 -14.49
N LYS A 90 -8.56 -1.65 -15.75
CA LYS A 90 -9.34 -2.20 -16.85
C LYS A 90 -8.69 -3.54 -17.24
N GLY A 91 -9.50 -4.58 -17.39
CA GLY A 91 -9.06 -5.89 -17.87
C GLY A 91 -8.64 -5.85 -19.33
#